data_AF-A0A1J5C1H2-F1
#
_entry.id   AF-A0A1J5C1H2-F1
#
_cell.length_a   1.000
_cell.length_b   1.000
_cell.length_c   1.000
_cell.angle_alpha   90.00
_cell.angle_beta   90.00
_cell.angle_gamma   90.00
#
_symmetry.space_group_name_H-M   'P 1'
#
loop_
_entity.id
_entity.type
_entity.pdbx_description
1 polymer ?
#
loop_
_entity_poly.entity_id
_entity_poly.type
_entity_poly.pdbx_seq_one_letter_code
_entity_poly.pdbx_strand_id
1 'polypeptide(L)' 'MKTKSTVPAAETVEIGAGNVSADLGLPDPDERQLRVKLAIRLNDLLQAEGLTQAAAAKRFGISRPHLSLL' A
#
# COMPACT_ATOMS: atom_id res chain seq x y z
N MET A 1 -0.13 -51.81 -3.13
CA MET A 1 0.74 -50.64 -3.38
C MET A 1 -0.10 -49.40 -3.10
N LYS A 2 0.32 -48.55 -2.16
CA LYS A 2 -0.47 -47.43 -1.63
C LYS A 2 -0.03 -46.14 -2.32
N THR A 3 -0.86 -45.56 -3.18
CA THR A 3 -0.71 -44.17 -3.61
C THR A 3 -1.61 -43.31 -2.73
N LYS A 4 -1.09 -42.87 -1.58
CA LYS A 4 -1.71 -41.81 -0.78
C LYS A 4 -1.56 -40.51 -1.57
N SER A 5 -2.63 -40.08 -2.22
CA SER A 5 -2.78 -38.68 -2.64
C SER A 5 -3.07 -37.87 -1.39
N THR A 6 -2.03 -37.33 -0.77
CA THR A 6 -2.15 -36.40 0.35
C THR A 6 -2.63 -35.07 -0.21
N VAL A 7 -3.93 -34.79 -0.09
CA VAL A 7 -4.46 -33.43 -0.24
C VAL A 7 -3.81 -32.60 0.87
N PRO A 8 -3.16 -31.46 0.58
CA PRO A 8 -2.58 -30.63 1.63
C PRO A 8 -3.72 -30.17 2.54
N ALA A 9 -3.51 -30.27 3.85
CA ALA A 9 -4.45 -29.78 4.85
C ALA A 9 -4.81 -28.33 4.50
N ALA A 10 -6.10 -28.03 4.41
CA ALA A 10 -6.57 -26.69 4.08
C ALA A 10 -6.01 -25.70 5.11
N GLU A 11 -5.08 -24.85 4.68
CA GLU A 11 -4.61 -23.73 5.50
C GLU A 11 -5.81 -22.83 5.81
N THR A 12 -5.98 -22.53 7.09
CA THR A 12 -6.97 -21.54 7.54
C THR A 12 -6.47 -20.15 7.14
N VAL A 13 -7.12 -19.54 6.17
CA VAL A 13 -6.85 -18.16 5.72
C VAL A 13 -7.88 -17.23 6.34
N GLU A 14 -7.42 -16.19 7.02
CA GLU A 14 -8.28 -15.11 7.49
C GLU A 14 -8.45 -14.05 6.39
N ILE A 15 -9.69 -13.68 6.11
CA ILE A 15 -10.00 -12.63 5.15
C ILE A 15 -9.83 -11.28 5.85
N GLY A 16 -8.91 -10.45 5.36
CA GLY A 16 -8.68 -9.11 5.89
C GLY A 16 -9.88 -8.18 5.72
N ALA A 17 -10.00 -7.18 6.59
CA ALA A 17 -11.12 -6.23 6.62
C ALA A 17 -11.09 -5.19 5.48
N GLY A 18 -10.10 -5.28 4.58
CA GLY A 18 -9.88 -4.31 3.51
C GLY A 18 -9.13 -3.05 3.95
N ASN A 19 -8.79 -2.95 5.24
CA ASN A 19 -7.85 -1.96 5.77
C ASN A 19 -6.69 -2.69 6.46
N VAL A 20 -5.57 -2.84 5.74
CA VAL A 20 -4.36 -3.49 6.27
C VAL A 20 -3.86 -2.83 7.57
N SER A 21 -4.08 -1.53 7.76
CA SER A 21 -3.69 -0.87 9.01
C SER A 21 -4.53 -1.35 10.18
N ALA A 22 -5.82 -1.65 9.96
CA ALA A 22 -6.70 -2.22 10.97
C ALA A 22 -6.36 -3.68 11.22
N ASP A 23 -6.12 -4.46 10.15
CA ASP A 23 -5.74 -5.87 10.23
C ASP A 23 -4.43 -6.07 11.03
N LEU A 24 -3.50 -5.12 10.94
CA LEU A 24 -2.24 -5.12 11.68
C LEU A 24 -2.32 -4.46 13.07
N GLY A 25 -3.48 -3.95 13.49
CA GLY A 25 -3.66 -3.27 14.78
C GLY A 25 -2.86 -1.97 14.92
N LEU A 26 -2.58 -1.28 13.81
CA LEU A 26 -1.85 -0.01 13.84
C LEU A 26 -2.75 1.11 14.38
N PRO A 27 -2.16 2.12 15.07
CA PRO A 27 -2.91 3.27 15.52
C PRO A 27 -3.46 4.07 14.33
N ASP A 28 -4.65 4.63 14.52
CA ASP A 28 -5.36 5.49 13.56
C ASP A 28 -5.51 4.84 12.16
N PRO A 29 -6.06 3.61 12.07
CA PRO A 29 -6.02 2.82 10.84
C PRO A 29 -6.81 3.47 9.69
N ASP A 30 -7.91 4.15 9.99
CA ASP A 30 -8.73 4.83 8.97
C ASP A 30 -8.02 6.06 8.42
N GLU A 31 -7.34 6.82 9.28
CA GLU A 31 -6.54 7.98 8.86
C GLU A 31 -5.38 7.54 7.97
N ARG A 32 -4.70 6.45 8.34
CA ARG A 32 -3.64 5.85 7.51
C ARG A 32 -4.17 5.40 6.16
N GLN A 33 -5.32 4.73 6.14
CA GLN A 33 -5.93 4.30 4.88
C GLN A 33 -6.27 5.49 3.98
N LEU A 34 -6.79 6.58 4.57
CA LEU A 34 -7.05 7.81 3.83
C LEU A 34 -5.77 8.42 3.26
N ARG A 35 -4.70 8.52 4.07
CA ARG A 35 -3.39 9.01 3.63
C ARG A 35 -2.83 8.19 2.48
N VAL A 36 -2.89 6.86 2.57
CA VAL A 36 -2.43 5.95 1.50
C VAL A 36 -3.25 6.16 0.21
N LYS A 37 -4.57 6.29 0.31
CA LYS A 37 -5.42 6.55 -0.87
C LYS A 37 -5.05 7.88 -1.55
N LEU A 38 -4.79 8.93 -0.78
CA LEU A 38 -4.37 10.22 -1.32
C LEU A 38 -2.99 10.14 -1.99
N ALA A 39 -2.03 9.48 -1.34
CA ALA A 39 -0.71 9.28 -1.89
C ALA A 39 -0.72 8.52 -3.22
N ILE A 40 -1.50 7.44 -3.32
CA ILE A 40 -1.65 6.68 -4.57
C ILE A 40 -2.16 7.59 -5.68
N ARG A 41 -3.23 8.35 -5.42
CA ARG A 41 -3.80 9.29 -6.41
C ARG A 41 -2.82 10.37 -6.82
N LEU A 42 -2.04 10.91 -5.88
CA LEU A 42 -1.00 11.88 -6.18
C LEU A 42 0.09 11.26 -7.07
N ASN A 43 0.57 10.06 -6.72
CA ASN A 43 1.57 9.35 -7.51
C ASN A 43 1.07 9.05 -8.93
N ASP A 44 -0.19 8.63 -9.09
CA ASP A 44 -0.80 8.43 -10.41
C ASP A 44 -0.77 9.71 -11.26
N LEU A 45 -1.12 10.86 -10.66
CA LEU A 45 -1.08 12.16 -11.35
C LEU A 45 0.33 12.56 -11.75
N LEU A 46 1.31 12.37 -10.85
CA LEU A 46 2.71 12.68 -11.15
C LEU A 46 3.27 11.82 -12.27
N GLN A 47 2.91 10.53 -12.30
CA GLN A 47 3.29 9.62 -13.38
C GLN A 47 2.62 9.99 -14.69
N ALA A 48 1.34 10.35 -14.67
CA ALA A 48 0.63 10.82 -15.86
C ALA A 48 1.25 12.09 -16.46
N GLU A 49 1.81 12.97 -15.63
CA GLU A 49 2.55 14.15 -16.06
C GLU A 49 4.03 13.86 -16.42
N GLY A 50 4.49 12.61 -16.31
CA GLY A 50 5.89 12.22 -16.56
C GLY A 50 6.89 12.80 -15.57
N LEU A 51 6.42 13.22 -14.38
CA LEU A 51 7.26 13.84 -13.37
C LEU A 51 7.96 12.77 -12.54
N THR A 52 9.30 12.83 -12.52
CA THR A 52 10.07 12.10 -11.52
C THR A 52 9.78 12.65 -10.12
N GLN A 53 9.96 11.82 -9.10
CA GLN A 53 9.80 12.23 -7.69
C GLN A 53 10.62 13.49 -7.34
N ALA A 54 11.82 13.63 -7.90
CA ALA A 54 12.67 14.81 -7.70
C ALA A 54 12.10 16.06 -8.39
N ALA A 55 11.53 15.92 -9.59
CA ALA A 55 10.87 17.01 -10.29
C ALA A 55 9.58 17.43 -9.57
N ALA A 56 8.79 16.45 -9.11
CA ALA A 56 7.62 16.68 -8.28
C ALA A 56 7.99 17.44 -6.99
N ALA A 57 9.03 16.99 -6.26
CA ALA A 57 9.48 17.64 -5.04
C ALA A 57 9.88 19.11 -5.27
N LYS A 58 10.59 19.39 -6.37
CA LYS A 58 10.91 20.76 -6.80
C LYS A 58 9.65 21.58 -7.10
N ARG A 59 8.67 20.99 -7.79
CA ARG A 59 7.41 21.66 -8.17
C ARG A 59 6.52 21.98 -6.97
N PHE A 60 6.46 21.08 -5.97
CA PHE A 60 5.71 21.29 -4.73
C PHE A 60 6.47 22.12 -3.69
N GLY A 61 7.74 22.43 -3.92
CA GLY A 61 8.57 23.16 -2.95
C GLY A 61 8.84 22.37 -1.66
N ILE A 62 8.75 21.04 -1.72
CA ILE A 62 9.02 20.16 -0.57
C ILE A 62 10.30 19.35 -0.78
N SER A 63 10.86 18.83 0.30
CA SER A 63 12.04 17.96 0.20
C SER A 63 11.68 16.63 -0.46
N ARG A 64 12.59 16.08 -1.28
CA ARG A 64 12.41 14.76 -1.92
C ARG A 64 12.06 13.64 -0.92
N PRO A 65 12.68 13.55 0.28
CA PRO A 65 12.32 12.53 1.27
C PRO A 65 10.87 12.66 1.77
N HIS A 66 10.36 13.88 1.89
CA HIS A 66 8.97 14.10 2.28
C HIS A 66 8.02 13.56 1.21
N LEU A 67 8.36 13.75 -0.07
CA LEU A 67 7.56 13.22 -1.19
C LEU A 67 7.68 11.69 -1.34
N SER A 68 8.70 11.04 -0.76
CA SER A 68 8.80 9.56 -0.73
C SER A 68 8.03 8.90 0.40
N LEU A 69 7.57 9.67 1.37
CA LEU A 69 6.75 9.19 2.49
C LEU A 69 5.24 9.31 2.20
N LEU A 70 4.90 9.96 1.09
CA LEU A 70 3.56 9.99 0.50
C LEU A 70 3.42 8.75 -0.39
#